data_AF-A0A966DK14-F1
#
_entry.id   AF-A0A966DK14-F1
#
_cell.length_a   1.000
_cell.length_b   1.000
_cell.length_c   1.000
_cell.angle_alpha   90.00
_cell.angle_beta   90.00
_cell.angle_gamma   90.00
#
_symmetry.space_group_name_H-M   'P 1'
#
loop_
_entity.id
_entity.type
_entity.pdbx_description
1 polymer ?
#
loop_
_entity_poly.entity_id
_entity_poly.type
_entity_poly.pdbx_seq_one_letter_code
_entity_poly.pdbx_strand_id
1 'polypeptide(L)'
;MEQDKLWRYNLHYFDFLHEPVRSNGPELIESWIAANPQGREDAWEPFPVSLRLVNWIKFFLSPGAPSPLPPAWLESLALQAKWLTGNIEYHLLANHYFKNAKALVFAGTFFEGAQAQKWLEQGLRILHAELGEQILSDGGHFERSPMYHCMILEDCLDLWNLCQGSGLDALSPLRARLAAVLPGMLAFAGGLTHPDGGIALFNDAALGIEPGHAELAAYHER
;
A
#
# COMPACT_ATOMS: atom_id res chain seq x y z
N MET A 1 -11.30 27.51 -7.69
CA MET A 1 -12.20 26.72 -6.83
C MET A 1 -11.31 25.87 -5.96
N GLU A 2 -11.55 25.89 -4.65
CA GLU A 2 -10.91 24.95 -3.72
C GLU A 2 -11.39 23.55 -4.09
N GLN A 3 -10.43 22.64 -4.33
CA GLN A 3 -10.74 21.26 -4.72
C GLN A 3 -11.04 20.44 -3.46
N ASP A 4 -11.86 19.41 -3.60
CA ASP A 4 -12.18 18.50 -2.50
C ASP A 4 -10.91 17.88 -1.89
N LYS A 5 -10.94 17.55 -0.59
CA LYS A 5 -9.78 16.98 0.11
C LYS A 5 -9.31 15.67 -0.53
N LEU A 6 -10.23 14.80 -0.93
CA LEU A 6 -9.90 13.54 -1.59
C LEU A 6 -9.22 13.79 -2.95
N TRP A 7 -9.65 14.81 -3.69
CA TRP A 7 -9.01 15.19 -4.93
C TRP A 7 -7.55 15.62 -4.71
N ARG A 8 -7.30 16.44 -3.67
CA ARG A 8 -5.94 16.88 -3.31
C ARG A 8 -5.06 15.71 -2.85
N TYR A 9 -5.63 14.76 -2.10
CA TYR A 9 -4.89 13.57 -1.69
C TYR A 9 -4.42 12.72 -2.87
N ASN A 10 -5.26 12.52 -3.89
CA ASN A 10 -4.90 11.70 -5.06
C ASN A 10 -3.64 12.23 -5.77
N LEU A 11 -3.40 13.55 -5.76
CA LEU A 11 -2.18 14.15 -6.30
C LEU A 11 -0.91 13.74 -5.55
N HIS A 12 -1.07 13.28 -4.30
CA HIS A 12 0.02 12.91 -3.42
C HIS A 12 0.25 11.40 -3.32
N TYR A 13 -0.58 10.55 -3.95
CA TYR A 13 -0.45 9.09 -3.89
C TYR A 13 0.60 8.54 -4.84
N PHE A 14 0.77 9.15 -6.02
CA PHE A 14 1.69 8.67 -7.07
C PHE A 14 1.31 7.32 -7.70
N ASP A 15 0.03 6.93 -7.72
CA ASP A 15 -0.43 5.69 -8.39
C ASP A 15 -0.03 5.66 -9.88
N PHE A 16 0.01 6.84 -10.51
CA PHE A 16 0.42 7.01 -11.90
C PHE A 16 1.86 6.55 -12.21
N LEU A 17 2.72 6.32 -11.21
CA LEU A 17 4.07 5.78 -11.42
C LEU A 17 4.05 4.35 -11.97
N HIS A 18 2.92 3.65 -11.85
CA HIS A 18 2.73 2.28 -12.32
C HIS A 18 1.98 2.21 -13.65
N GLU A 19 1.57 3.35 -14.21
CA GLU A 19 0.92 3.42 -15.52
C GLU A 19 1.96 3.30 -16.65
N PRO A 20 1.82 2.35 -17.60
CA PRO A 20 2.79 2.15 -18.69
C PRO A 20 3.00 3.38 -19.60
N VAL A 21 2.04 4.31 -19.60
CA VAL A 21 1.98 5.46 -20.52
C VAL A 21 2.67 6.69 -19.92
N ARG A 22 2.94 6.71 -18.61
CA ARG A 22 3.48 7.87 -17.89
C ARG A 22 5.00 7.80 -17.82
N SER A 23 5.69 8.60 -18.65
CA SER A 23 7.16 8.67 -18.64
C SER A 23 7.75 9.75 -17.73
N ASN A 24 6.93 10.68 -17.21
CA ASN A 24 7.38 11.85 -16.44
C ASN A 24 7.42 11.62 -14.92
N GLY A 25 7.42 10.36 -14.48
CA GLY A 25 7.45 9.99 -13.05
C GLY A 25 8.64 10.61 -12.30
N PRO A 26 9.88 10.48 -12.80
CA PRO A 26 11.06 11.09 -12.18
C PRO A 26 10.93 12.60 -11.95
N GLU A 27 10.49 13.35 -12.95
CA GLU A 27 10.32 14.81 -12.86
C GLU A 27 9.25 15.19 -11.84
N LEU A 28 8.18 14.41 -11.75
CA LEU A 28 7.12 14.62 -10.76
C LEU A 28 7.58 14.32 -9.33
N ILE A 29 8.44 13.32 -9.14
CA ILE A 29 9.09 13.05 -7.84
C ILE A 29 9.96 14.24 -7.42
N GLU A 30 10.83 14.71 -8.31
CA GLU A 30 11.70 15.86 -8.04
C GLU A 30 10.89 17.14 -7.73
N SER A 31 9.88 17.42 -8.56
CA SER A 31 8.98 18.55 -8.34
C SER A 31 8.24 18.44 -7.01
N TRP A 32 7.80 17.25 -6.62
CA TRP A 32 7.09 17.05 -5.36
C TRP A 32 8.00 17.26 -4.16
N ILE A 33 9.23 16.75 -4.20
CA ILE A 33 10.23 16.94 -3.13
C ILE A 33 10.50 18.44 -2.91
N ALA A 34 10.65 19.20 -3.99
CA ALA A 34 10.90 20.64 -3.92
C ALA A 34 9.69 21.44 -3.39
N ALA A 35 8.47 21.05 -3.79
CA ALA A 35 7.25 21.80 -3.50
C ALA A 35 6.58 21.44 -2.16
N ASN A 36 6.83 20.24 -1.62
CA ASN A 36 6.10 19.69 -0.47
C ASN A 36 7.04 19.37 0.71
N PRO A 37 7.69 20.37 1.33
CA PRO A 37 8.48 20.14 2.54
C PRO A 37 7.60 19.60 3.68
N GLN A 38 8.21 18.89 4.63
CA GLN A 38 7.51 18.35 5.81
C GLN A 38 6.69 19.42 6.53
N GLY A 39 5.45 19.08 6.87
CA GLY A 39 4.50 19.98 7.53
C GLY A 39 3.52 20.67 6.59
N ARG A 40 3.60 20.42 5.27
CA ARG A 40 2.53 20.80 4.34
C ARG A 40 1.29 19.92 4.55
N GLU A 41 0.16 20.56 4.81
CA GLU A 41 -1.15 19.92 4.93
C GLU A 41 -1.48 19.10 3.67
N ASP A 42 -2.29 18.06 3.83
CA ASP A 42 -2.58 16.99 2.86
C ASP A 42 -1.37 16.12 2.44
N ALA A 43 -0.29 16.72 1.94
CA ALA A 43 0.87 15.98 1.41
C ALA A 43 1.58 15.13 2.46
N TRP A 44 1.59 15.64 3.69
CA TRP A 44 2.14 14.99 4.88
C TRP A 44 1.04 14.55 5.85
N GLU A 45 -0.13 14.16 5.35
CA GLU A 45 -1.06 13.38 6.17
C GLU A 45 -0.72 11.88 6.06
N PRO A 46 -1.02 11.07 7.09
CA PRO A 46 -0.50 9.70 7.18
C PRO A 46 -0.96 8.78 6.05
N PHE A 47 -2.21 8.90 5.63
CA PHE A 47 -2.74 8.14 4.50
C PHE A 47 -2.04 8.47 3.16
N PRO A 48 -1.99 9.74 2.69
CA PRO A 48 -1.20 10.10 1.51
C PRO A 48 0.28 9.70 1.59
N VAL A 49 0.92 9.86 2.74
CA VAL A 49 2.31 9.43 2.96
C VAL A 49 2.45 7.92 2.76
N SER A 50 1.50 7.14 3.26
CA SER A 50 1.55 5.68 3.19
C SER A 50 1.47 5.18 1.75
N LEU A 51 0.51 5.69 0.97
CA LEU A 51 0.36 5.31 -0.43
C LEU A 51 1.59 5.72 -1.25
N ARG A 52 2.09 6.95 -1.05
CA ARG A 52 3.27 7.43 -1.74
C ARG A 52 4.54 6.64 -1.43
N LEU A 53 4.75 6.27 -0.17
CA LEU A 53 5.88 5.42 0.23
C LEU A 53 5.88 4.10 -0.54
N VAL A 54 4.73 3.42 -0.59
CA VAL A 54 4.59 2.13 -1.29
C VAL A 54 4.81 2.31 -2.79
N ASN A 55 4.17 3.32 -3.41
CA ASN A 55 4.26 3.54 -4.85
C ASN A 55 5.68 3.95 -5.29
N TRP A 56 6.37 4.80 -4.52
CA TRP A 56 7.75 5.16 -4.81
C TRP A 56 8.68 3.95 -4.69
N ILE A 57 8.54 3.12 -3.64
CA ILE A 57 9.37 1.92 -3.47
C ILE A 57 9.15 0.94 -4.62
N LYS A 58 7.89 0.66 -4.98
CA LYS A 58 7.56 -0.17 -6.15
C LYS A 58 8.20 0.37 -7.43
N PHE A 59 8.13 1.69 -7.65
CA PHE A 59 8.75 2.33 -8.80
C PHE A 59 10.28 2.18 -8.77
N PHE A 60 10.92 2.44 -7.63
CA PHE A 60 12.37 2.34 -7.44
C PHE A 60 12.92 0.94 -7.70
N LEU A 61 12.11 -0.10 -7.47
CA LEU A 61 12.46 -1.50 -7.75
C LEU A 61 12.11 -1.93 -9.18
N SER A 62 11.44 -1.07 -9.96
CA SER A 62 11.06 -1.37 -11.34
C SER A 62 12.19 -1.05 -12.33
N PRO A 63 12.21 -1.68 -13.52
CA PRO A 63 13.17 -1.36 -14.58
C PRO A 63 13.11 0.09 -15.09
N GLY A 64 12.02 0.82 -14.80
CA GLY A 64 11.82 2.20 -15.23
C GLY A 64 12.49 3.25 -14.32
N ALA A 65 13.00 2.86 -13.16
CA ALA A 65 13.66 3.79 -12.25
C ALA A 65 15.11 4.10 -12.66
N PRO A 66 15.61 5.31 -12.33
CA PRO A 66 17.03 5.62 -12.48
C PRO A 66 17.92 4.66 -11.68
N SER A 67 19.04 4.26 -12.27
CA SER A 67 20.06 3.47 -11.60
C SER A 67 21.44 4.14 -11.78
N PRO A 68 22.06 4.66 -10.71
CA PRO A 68 21.60 4.65 -9.32
C PRO A 68 20.43 5.62 -9.05
N LEU A 69 19.68 5.37 -7.96
CA LEU A 69 18.65 6.29 -7.49
C LEU A 69 19.26 7.61 -7.01
N PRO A 70 18.65 8.77 -7.28
CA PRO A 70 19.10 10.05 -6.77
C PRO A 70 19.12 10.08 -5.22
N PRO A 71 20.20 10.54 -4.56
CA PRO A 71 20.27 10.60 -3.10
C PRO A 71 19.12 11.39 -2.46
N ALA A 72 18.71 12.50 -3.07
CA ALA A 72 17.60 13.33 -2.59
C ALA A 72 16.26 12.55 -2.53
N TRP A 73 16.06 11.58 -3.42
CA TRP A 73 14.86 10.74 -3.41
C TRP A 73 14.88 9.78 -2.21
N LEU A 74 16.02 9.16 -1.95
CA LEU A 74 16.23 8.27 -0.81
C LEU A 74 16.10 9.03 0.52
N GLU A 75 16.67 10.22 0.60
CA GLU A 75 16.55 11.11 1.78
C GLU A 75 15.09 11.50 2.03
N SER A 76 14.35 11.89 0.98
CA SER A 76 12.93 12.21 1.10
C SER A 76 12.09 11.00 1.52
N LEU A 77 12.32 9.84 0.90
CA LEU A 77 11.61 8.60 1.24
C LEU A 77 11.86 8.19 2.71
N ALA A 78 13.12 8.29 3.18
CA ALA A 78 13.47 8.02 4.57
C ALA A 78 12.84 9.03 5.54
N LEU A 79 12.77 10.31 5.17
CA LEU A 79 12.09 11.34 5.97
C LEU A 79 10.60 11.05 6.12
N GLN A 80 9.94 10.64 5.03
CA GLN A 80 8.53 10.25 5.03
C GLN A 80 8.26 9.04 5.91
N ALA A 81 9.07 7.97 5.80
CA ALA A 81 8.94 6.79 6.65
C ALA A 81 9.15 7.14 8.14
N LYS A 82 10.17 7.95 8.44
CA LYS A 82 10.43 8.45 9.80
C LYS A 82 9.23 9.26 10.32
N TRP A 83 8.70 10.17 9.52
CA TRP A 83 7.56 10.97 9.93
C TRP A 83 6.33 10.10 10.22
N LEU A 84 6.04 9.11 9.36
CA LEU A 84 4.90 8.21 9.52
C LEU A 84 4.94 7.44 10.85
N THR A 85 6.12 7.02 11.32
CA THR A 85 6.23 6.31 12.62
C THR A 85 5.67 7.08 13.81
N GLY A 86 5.73 8.41 13.78
CA GLY A 86 5.24 9.29 14.83
C GLY A 86 3.81 9.78 14.63
N ASN A 87 3.18 9.46 13.50
CA ASN A 87 1.91 10.05 13.07
C ASN A 87 0.91 8.98 12.57
N ILE A 88 0.97 7.75 13.08
CA ILE A 88 0.04 6.69 12.67
C ILE A 88 -1.41 7.07 13.00
N GLU A 89 -2.33 6.82 12.06
CA GLU A 89 -3.77 7.09 12.20
C GLU A 89 -4.48 6.00 12.98
N TYR A 90 -4.43 6.08 14.31
CA TYR A 90 -5.16 5.16 15.19
C TYR A 90 -6.68 5.37 15.18
N HIS A 91 -7.16 6.54 14.74
CA HIS A 91 -8.56 6.95 14.89
C HIS A 91 -9.43 6.65 13.66
N LEU A 92 -8.84 6.63 12.47
CA LEU A 92 -9.58 6.36 11.23
C LEU A 92 -9.71 4.85 10.93
N LEU A 93 -9.00 4.00 11.71
CA LEU A 93 -9.07 2.53 11.74
C LEU A 93 -9.11 1.88 10.34
N ALA A 94 -9.43 0.59 10.28
CA ALA A 94 -9.63 -0.16 9.04
C ALA A 94 -8.52 0.03 7.98
N ASN A 95 -8.87 0.51 6.80
CA ASN A 95 -7.95 0.69 5.68
C ASN A 95 -6.81 1.69 5.97
N HIS A 96 -7.06 2.84 6.60
CA HIS A 96 -6.02 3.84 6.85
C HIS A 96 -4.89 3.29 7.72
N TYR A 97 -5.26 2.66 8.84
CA TYR A 97 -4.31 2.09 9.78
C TYR A 97 -3.52 0.92 9.16
N PHE A 98 -4.17 0.08 8.36
CA PHE A 98 -3.51 -0.98 7.59
C PHE A 98 -2.50 -0.41 6.59
N LYS A 99 -2.88 0.62 5.82
CA LYS A 99 -1.98 1.27 4.83
C LYS A 99 -0.76 1.88 5.51
N ASN A 100 -0.90 2.50 6.69
CA ASN A 100 0.24 3.00 7.48
C ASN A 100 1.21 1.87 7.83
N ALA A 101 0.70 0.74 8.31
CA ALA A 101 1.52 -0.41 8.70
C ALA A 101 2.23 -1.06 7.49
N LYS A 102 1.51 -1.24 6.38
CA LYS A 102 2.07 -1.71 5.11
C LYS A 102 3.22 -0.82 4.65
N ALA A 103 3.03 0.50 4.65
CA ALA A 103 4.06 1.45 4.23
C ALA A 103 5.34 1.35 5.09
N LEU A 104 5.21 1.15 6.40
CA LEU A 104 6.36 0.93 7.29
C LEU A 104 7.09 -0.39 7.01
N VAL A 105 6.37 -1.47 6.69
CA VAL A 105 6.99 -2.76 6.29
C VAL A 105 7.73 -2.62 4.96
N PHE A 106 7.14 -1.95 3.97
CA PHE A 106 7.81 -1.64 2.71
C PHE A 106 9.09 -0.82 2.95
N ALA A 107 9.01 0.28 3.68
CA ALA A 107 10.17 1.13 3.96
C ALA A 107 11.24 0.40 4.77
N GLY A 108 10.85 -0.37 5.79
CA GLY A 108 11.77 -1.14 6.63
C GLY A 108 12.41 -2.35 5.94
N THR A 109 11.80 -2.82 4.84
CA THR A 109 12.38 -3.86 3.96
C THR A 109 13.30 -3.25 2.90
N PHE A 110 12.96 -2.06 2.40
CA PHE A 110 13.71 -1.36 1.35
C PHE A 110 15.01 -0.73 1.86
N PHE A 111 15.00 -0.14 3.07
CA PHE A 111 16.17 0.47 3.68
C PHE A 111 16.92 -0.49 4.60
N GLU A 112 18.20 -0.19 4.84
CA GLU A 112 19.04 -0.89 5.82
C GLU A 112 19.27 -0.07 7.09
N GLY A 113 19.72 -0.74 8.15
CA GLY A 113 20.15 -0.12 9.41
C GLY A 113 19.08 -0.05 10.50
N ALA A 114 19.50 0.43 11.67
CA ALA A 114 18.70 0.35 12.90
C ALA A 114 17.35 1.11 12.81
N GLN A 115 17.28 2.16 11.99
CA GLN A 115 16.04 2.89 11.81
C GLN A 115 15.04 2.14 10.92
N ALA A 116 15.51 1.49 9.85
CA ALA A 116 14.69 0.63 8.99
C ALA A 116 14.13 -0.57 9.76
N GLN A 117 14.95 -1.17 10.63
CA GLN A 117 14.50 -2.26 11.51
C GLN A 117 13.36 -1.82 12.42
N LYS A 118 13.42 -0.62 13.02
CA LYS A 118 12.32 -0.09 13.84
C LYS A 118 11.03 0.11 13.05
N TRP A 119 11.13 0.59 11.81
CA TRP A 119 9.97 0.73 10.91
C TRP A 119 9.35 -0.63 10.64
N LEU A 120 10.18 -1.60 10.28
CA LEU A 120 9.76 -2.96 9.99
C LEU A 120 9.05 -3.60 11.19
N GLU A 121 9.66 -3.55 12.38
CA GLU A 121 9.10 -4.11 13.62
C GLU A 121 7.75 -3.46 13.98
N GLN A 122 7.65 -2.13 13.85
CA GLN A 122 6.40 -1.41 14.10
C GLN A 122 5.30 -1.80 13.11
N GLY A 123 5.61 -1.86 11.81
CA GLY A 123 4.68 -2.26 10.77
C GLY A 123 4.22 -3.71 10.93
N LEU A 124 5.14 -4.65 11.17
CA LEU A 124 4.84 -6.08 11.36
C LEU A 124 3.93 -6.31 12.56
N ARG A 125 4.18 -5.63 13.69
CA ARG A 125 3.35 -5.72 14.89
C ARG A 125 1.91 -5.28 14.60
N ILE A 126 1.73 -4.20 13.84
CA ILE A 126 0.40 -3.69 13.49
C ILE A 126 -0.29 -4.66 12.52
N LEU A 127 0.37 -5.05 11.42
CA LEU A 127 -0.19 -5.97 10.45
C LEU A 127 -0.60 -7.30 11.07
N HIS A 128 0.16 -7.81 12.05
CA HIS A 128 -0.24 -9.04 12.75
C HIS A 128 -1.61 -8.91 13.43
N ALA A 129 -1.88 -7.78 14.09
CA ALA A 129 -3.17 -7.52 14.71
C ALA A 129 -4.27 -7.30 13.66
N GLU A 130 -4.00 -6.46 12.65
CA GLU A 130 -5.01 -6.10 11.64
C GLU A 130 -5.40 -7.26 10.73
N LEU A 131 -4.47 -8.13 10.36
CA LEU A 131 -4.79 -9.37 9.63
C LEU A 131 -5.61 -10.35 10.49
N GLY A 132 -5.57 -10.24 11.81
CA GLY A 132 -6.39 -11.00 12.75
C GLY A 132 -7.81 -10.44 12.86
N GLU A 133 -7.92 -9.11 12.90
CA GLU A 133 -9.19 -8.39 13.10
C GLU A 133 -10.00 -8.26 11.82
N GLN A 134 -9.35 -7.84 10.73
CA GLN A 134 -10.06 -7.41 9.52
C GLN A 134 -10.42 -8.55 8.56
N ILE A 135 -9.73 -9.69 8.65
CA ILE A 135 -9.97 -10.86 7.78
C ILE A 135 -10.71 -11.94 8.58
N LEU A 136 -11.94 -12.19 8.18
CA LEU A 136 -12.85 -13.12 8.83
C LEU A 136 -12.52 -14.58 8.46
N SER A 137 -13.08 -15.53 9.21
CA SER A 137 -12.81 -16.97 9.03
C SER A 137 -13.26 -17.53 7.68
N ASP A 138 -14.18 -16.85 6.99
CA ASP A 138 -14.66 -17.20 5.65
C ASP A 138 -13.85 -16.53 4.53
N GLY A 139 -12.81 -15.77 4.87
CA GLY A 139 -11.99 -15.01 3.92
C GLY A 139 -12.53 -13.60 3.64
N GLY A 140 -13.71 -13.25 4.12
CA GLY A 140 -14.29 -11.92 3.91
C GLY A 140 -13.58 -10.83 4.70
N HIS A 141 -13.65 -9.60 4.20
CA HIS A 141 -13.22 -8.41 4.96
C HIS A 141 -14.36 -7.91 5.85
N PHE A 142 -14.03 -7.49 7.08
CA PHE A 142 -15.01 -7.12 8.10
C PHE A 142 -15.95 -5.95 7.73
N GLU A 143 -15.56 -5.07 6.80
CA GLU A 143 -16.42 -3.98 6.30
C GLU A 143 -17.54 -4.49 5.38
N ARG A 144 -17.45 -5.72 4.88
CA ARG A 144 -18.46 -6.36 4.02
C ARG A 144 -18.81 -5.55 2.76
N SER A 145 -17.89 -4.71 2.29
CA SER A 145 -17.97 -4.05 0.99
C SER A 145 -17.07 -4.79 0.00
N PRO A 146 -17.57 -5.22 -1.16
CA PRO A 146 -16.75 -5.86 -2.18
C PRO A 146 -15.58 -4.99 -2.65
N MET A 147 -15.76 -3.66 -2.69
CA MET A 147 -14.71 -2.72 -3.05
C MET A 147 -13.60 -2.69 -1.99
N TYR A 148 -13.94 -2.50 -0.70
CA TYR A 148 -12.94 -2.51 0.37
C TYR A 148 -12.27 -3.88 0.54
N HIS A 149 -12.99 -4.97 0.24
CA HIS A 149 -12.40 -6.30 0.20
C HIS A 149 -11.32 -6.42 -0.88
N CYS A 150 -11.57 -5.94 -2.09
CA CYS A 150 -10.56 -5.88 -3.17
C CYS A 150 -9.37 -5.01 -2.78
N MET A 151 -9.59 -3.84 -2.15
CA MET A 151 -8.52 -2.95 -1.66
C MET A 151 -7.54 -3.67 -0.72
N ILE A 152 -8.07 -4.34 0.32
CA ILE A 152 -7.22 -5.00 1.30
C ILE A 152 -6.62 -6.30 0.76
N LEU A 153 -7.29 -6.97 -0.18
CA LEU A 153 -6.73 -8.12 -0.88
C LEU A 153 -5.49 -7.71 -1.68
N GLU A 154 -5.55 -6.61 -2.43
CA GLU A 154 -4.38 -6.06 -3.13
C GLU A 154 -3.25 -5.74 -2.14
N ASP A 155 -3.57 -5.11 -1.00
CA ASP A 155 -2.58 -4.82 0.03
C ASP A 155 -1.91 -6.07 0.60
N CYS A 156 -2.67 -7.14 0.81
CA CYS A 156 -2.15 -8.42 1.26
C CYS A 156 -1.27 -9.08 0.20
N LEU A 157 -1.63 -8.96 -1.07
CA LEU A 157 -0.84 -9.47 -2.20
C LEU A 157 0.46 -8.68 -2.38
N ASP A 158 0.43 -7.37 -2.19
CA ASP A 158 1.64 -6.53 -2.15
C ASP A 158 2.62 -6.98 -1.07
N LEU A 159 2.11 -7.22 0.14
CA LEU A 159 2.92 -7.71 1.25
C LEU A 159 3.43 -9.13 0.97
N TRP A 160 2.63 -9.97 0.29
CA TRP A 160 3.04 -11.30 -0.13
C TRP A 160 4.21 -11.24 -1.10
N ASN A 161 4.09 -10.47 -2.18
CA ASN A 161 5.15 -10.31 -3.18
C ASN A 161 6.42 -9.72 -2.55
N LEU A 162 6.29 -8.77 -1.62
CA LEU A 162 7.41 -8.26 -0.83
C LEU A 162 8.09 -9.36 0.03
N CYS A 163 7.30 -10.22 0.68
CA CYS A 163 7.84 -11.35 1.45
C CYS A 163 8.59 -12.34 0.56
N GLN A 164 8.10 -12.57 -0.66
CA GLN A 164 8.71 -13.51 -1.60
C GLN A 164 10.00 -12.95 -2.22
N GLY A 165 10.02 -11.65 -2.57
CA GLY A 165 11.15 -11.02 -3.25
C GLY A 165 12.30 -10.56 -2.35
N SER A 166 12.05 -10.28 -1.06
CA SER A 166 13.06 -9.65 -0.18
C SER A 166 14.11 -10.60 0.39
N GLY A 167 13.79 -11.89 0.56
CA GLY A 167 14.67 -12.86 1.23
C GLY A 167 14.90 -12.60 2.73
N LEU A 168 14.18 -11.66 3.35
CA LEU A 168 14.37 -11.32 4.77
C LEU A 168 13.62 -12.29 5.69
N ASP A 169 14.35 -12.95 6.59
CA ASP A 169 13.77 -13.88 7.56
C ASP A 169 12.77 -13.23 8.51
N ALA A 170 12.97 -11.93 8.82
CA ALA A 170 12.06 -11.14 9.66
C ALA A 170 10.62 -11.09 9.13
N LEU A 171 10.41 -11.29 7.82
CA LEU A 171 9.08 -11.33 7.21
C LEU A 171 8.40 -12.70 7.29
N SER A 172 9.09 -13.74 7.78
CA SER A 172 8.55 -15.11 7.82
C SER A 172 7.21 -15.23 8.57
N PRO A 173 6.99 -14.57 9.73
CA PRO A 173 5.69 -14.63 10.40
C PRO A 173 4.57 -13.99 9.57
N LEU A 174 4.84 -12.86 8.91
CA LEU A 174 3.89 -12.20 8.03
C LEU A 174 3.56 -13.08 6.82
N ARG A 175 4.58 -13.64 6.16
CA ARG A 175 4.43 -14.59 5.06
C ARG A 175 3.54 -15.78 5.43
N ALA A 176 3.77 -16.39 6.59
CA ALA A 176 2.95 -17.50 7.07
C ALA A 176 1.48 -17.09 7.30
N ARG A 177 1.26 -15.88 7.85
CA ARG A 177 -0.10 -15.36 8.05
C ARG A 177 -0.80 -15.09 6.72
N LEU A 178 -0.11 -14.47 5.76
CA LEU A 178 -0.64 -14.19 4.42
C LEU A 178 -0.98 -15.48 3.66
N ALA A 179 -0.10 -16.48 3.69
CA ALA A 179 -0.35 -17.80 3.09
C ALA A 179 -1.62 -18.47 3.63
N ALA A 180 -1.97 -18.22 4.90
CA ALA A 180 -3.16 -18.79 5.52
C ALA A 180 -4.45 -18.07 5.11
N VAL A 181 -4.41 -16.76 4.82
CA VAL A 181 -5.62 -15.95 4.58
C VAL A 181 -5.90 -15.71 3.10
N LEU A 182 -4.87 -15.55 2.26
CA LEU A 182 -5.00 -15.18 0.85
C LEU A 182 -5.90 -16.13 0.03
N PRO A 183 -5.82 -17.47 0.17
CA PRO A 183 -6.71 -18.36 -0.58
C PRO A 183 -8.20 -18.13 -0.29
N GLY A 184 -8.54 -17.88 0.98
CA GLY A 184 -9.91 -17.57 1.39
C GLY A 184 -10.37 -16.23 0.86
N MET A 185 -9.51 -15.20 0.93
CA MET A 185 -9.83 -13.88 0.38
C MET A 185 -10.03 -13.91 -1.13
N LEU A 186 -9.16 -14.61 -1.88
CA LEU A 186 -9.32 -14.77 -3.33
C LEU A 186 -10.63 -15.48 -3.67
N ALA A 187 -10.98 -16.55 -2.95
CA ALA A 187 -12.25 -17.25 -3.15
C ALA A 187 -13.45 -16.36 -2.83
N PHE A 188 -13.38 -15.55 -1.78
CA PHE A 188 -14.42 -14.60 -1.39
C PHE A 188 -14.62 -13.51 -2.44
N ALA A 189 -13.53 -12.90 -2.93
CA ALA A 189 -13.57 -11.94 -4.04
C ALA A 189 -14.18 -12.55 -5.30
N GLY A 190 -13.81 -13.79 -5.64
CA GLY A 190 -14.40 -14.53 -6.77
C GLY A 190 -15.90 -14.74 -6.62
N GLY A 191 -16.38 -15.05 -5.41
CA GLY A 191 -17.82 -15.19 -5.12
C GLY A 191 -18.61 -13.89 -5.19
N LEU A 192 -17.93 -12.74 -5.06
CA LEU A 192 -18.51 -11.40 -5.22
C LEU A 192 -18.35 -10.83 -6.64
N THR A 193 -17.76 -11.59 -7.57
CA THR A 193 -17.51 -11.14 -8.94
C THR A 193 -18.60 -11.66 -9.87
N HIS A 194 -19.22 -10.75 -10.63
CA HIS A 194 -20.18 -11.06 -11.67
C HIS A 194 -19.51 -11.70 -12.90
N PRO A 195 -20.26 -12.38 -13.78
CA PRO A 195 -19.71 -12.99 -15.00
C PRO A 195 -19.03 -12.01 -15.97
N ASP A 196 -19.34 -10.71 -15.87
CA ASP A 196 -18.71 -9.65 -16.65
C ASP A 196 -17.39 -9.13 -16.02
N GLY A 197 -16.98 -9.70 -14.88
CA GLY A 197 -15.77 -9.32 -14.15
C GLY A 197 -15.97 -8.18 -13.15
N GLY A 198 -17.14 -7.55 -13.11
CA GLY A 198 -17.45 -6.50 -12.14
C GLY A 198 -17.71 -7.06 -10.73
N ILE A 199 -17.38 -6.29 -9.70
CA ILE A 199 -17.75 -6.63 -8.32
C ILE A 199 -19.24 -6.36 -8.06
N ALA A 200 -19.83 -7.10 -7.12
CA ALA A 200 -21.14 -6.76 -6.58
C ALA A 200 -21.10 -5.39 -5.88
N LEU A 201 -22.20 -4.63 -5.95
CA LEU A 201 -22.30 -3.29 -5.38
C LEU A 201 -23.08 -3.29 -4.06
N PHE A 202 -22.60 -4.08 -3.10
CA PHE A 202 -23.13 -4.08 -1.74
C PHE A 202 -22.42 -3.06 -0.86
N ASN A 203 -23.16 -2.42 0.05
CA ASN A 203 -22.66 -1.38 0.96
C ASN A 203 -22.01 -0.23 0.19
N ASP A 204 -20.91 0.32 0.71
CA ASP A 204 -20.15 1.40 0.10
C ASP A 204 -19.15 0.83 -0.92
N ALA A 205 -19.63 0.54 -2.13
CA ALA A 205 -18.84 -0.04 -3.21
C ALA A 205 -19.08 0.71 -4.53
N ALA A 206 -18.00 0.95 -5.27
CA ALA A 206 -18.01 1.55 -6.59
C ALA A 206 -17.12 0.75 -7.56
N LEU A 207 -17.45 0.79 -8.85
CA LEU A 207 -16.64 0.16 -9.90
C LEU A 207 -15.46 1.05 -10.28
N GLY A 208 -14.34 0.45 -10.70
CA GLY A 208 -13.19 1.16 -11.26
C GLY A 208 -12.30 1.88 -10.26
N ILE A 209 -12.48 1.62 -8.96
CA ILE A 209 -11.59 2.13 -7.91
C ILE A 209 -10.38 1.19 -7.70
N GLU A 210 -10.61 -0.11 -7.72
CA GLU A 210 -9.57 -1.14 -7.53
C GLU A 210 -9.62 -2.22 -8.62
N PRO A 211 -8.53 -2.99 -8.80
CA PRO A 211 -8.49 -4.10 -9.75
C PRO A 211 -9.57 -5.15 -9.48
N GLY A 212 -10.09 -5.75 -10.56
CA GLY A 212 -11.04 -6.84 -10.45
C GLY A 212 -10.40 -8.14 -9.95
N HIS A 213 -11.22 -9.13 -9.56
CA HIS A 213 -10.75 -10.42 -9.05
C HIS A 213 -9.74 -11.12 -9.99
N ALA A 214 -9.94 -11.06 -11.32
CA ALA A 214 -9.03 -11.69 -12.27
C ALA A 214 -7.62 -11.06 -12.25
N GLU A 215 -7.55 -9.74 -12.10
CA GLU A 215 -6.28 -9.02 -12.01
C GLU A 215 -5.57 -9.31 -10.68
N LEU A 216 -6.31 -9.35 -9.57
CA LEU A 216 -5.79 -9.69 -8.24
C LEU A 216 -5.29 -11.14 -8.19
N ALA A 217 -6.01 -12.08 -8.79
CA ALA A 217 -5.57 -13.47 -8.88
C ALA A 217 -4.27 -13.61 -9.68
N ALA A 218 -4.11 -12.85 -10.77
CA ALA A 218 -2.86 -12.81 -11.52
C ALA A 218 -1.73 -12.06 -10.79
N TYR A 219 -2.06 -11.14 -9.88
CA TYR A 219 -1.08 -10.38 -9.10
C TYR A 219 -0.35 -11.23 -8.04
N HIS A 220 -0.99 -12.32 -7.58
CA HIS A 220 -0.40 -13.31 -6.67
C HIS A 220 0.85 -14.01 -7.22
N GLU A 221 1.04 -14.02 -8.54
CA GLU A 221 2.13 -14.72 -9.22
C GLU A 221 3.34 -13.81 -9.55
N ARG A 222 3.33 -12.54 -9.12
CA ARG A 222 4.32 -11.51 -9.53
C ARG A 222 5.46 -11.30 -8.54
#